data_AF-A0A9X4KIT8-F1
#
_entry.id   AF-A0A9X4KIT8-F1
#
_cell.length_a   1.000
_cell.length_b   1.000
_cell.length_c   1.000
_cell.angle_alpha   90.00
_cell.angle_beta   90.00
_cell.angle_gamma   90.00
#
_symmetry.space_group_name_H-M   'P 1'
#
loop_
_entity.id
_entity.type
_entity.pdbx_description
1 polymer ?
#
loop_
_entity_poly.entity_id
_entity_poly.type
_entity_poly.pdbx_seq_one_letter_code
_entity_poly.pdbx_strand_id
1 'polypeptide(L)'
;MSNTTLSGLQTVDGVSLAAGDRVLVKDQTTGSQNGIYVAASGAWARAADADASVKLAAGVSLYVREGTINAGKSFVLSNAGALTLGTTALTFAQLSGAGAASDAVIGNRTATDSATPAMSGTLTGLLSSLFTLVKGITGKSSALTGPAITLEATKSHVDAGMAHGAVSAPTASTMMARDSAGRAQVAAPSAAADVARKDTVDAAIATAALDATAKANAVQSNLTTHISSNSHIPYAVATGSANAYSVTISPEPSSLAAGVALAVQINVANTGASTINVNGLGAKSILTSKGAALTSGEDGSEWYLYA
;
A
#
# COMPACT_ATOMS: atom_id res chain seq x y z
N MET A 1 47.43 -25.03 46.53
CA MET A 1 48.20 -26.27 46.78
C MET A 1 47.70 -26.86 48.07
N SER A 2 47.60 -28.18 48.16
CA SER A 2 47.52 -28.86 49.45
C SER A 2 48.91 -28.93 50.10
N ASN A 3 48.96 -29.27 51.39
CA ASN A 3 50.20 -29.38 52.17
C ASN A 3 51.24 -30.26 51.44
N THR A 4 52.36 -29.67 51.02
CA THR A 4 53.48 -30.34 50.35
C THR A 4 54.45 -30.95 51.37
N THR A 5 54.91 -32.18 51.15
CA THR A 5 55.97 -32.79 51.97
C THR A 5 57.30 -32.13 51.63
N LEU A 6 58.02 -31.53 52.59
CA LEU A 6 59.31 -30.85 52.35
C LEU A 6 60.50 -31.82 52.28
N SER A 7 60.34 -32.93 51.55
CA SER A 7 61.37 -33.93 51.28
C SER A 7 61.03 -34.77 50.06
N GLY A 8 62.05 -35.39 49.45
CA GLY A 8 61.88 -36.25 48.29
C GLY A 8 61.63 -35.48 46.99
N LEU A 9 61.93 -36.13 45.86
CA LEU A 9 61.56 -35.61 44.54
C LEU A 9 60.13 -36.05 44.24
N GLN A 10 59.22 -35.08 44.18
CA GLN A 10 57.77 -35.31 44.02
C GLN A 10 57.23 -34.44 42.89
N THR A 11 55.96 -34.62 42.55
CA THR A 11 55.26 -33.75 41.61
C THR A 11 54.56 -32.62 42.36
N VAL A 12 54.88 -31.36 42.04
CA VAL A 12 54.22 -30.16 42.60
C VAL A 12 53.61 -29.36 41.45
N ASP A 13 52.33 -29.00 41.57
CA ASP A 13 51.57 -28.31 40.51
C ASP A 13 51.56 -29.03 39.14
N GLY A 14 51.66 -30.35 39.15
CA GLY A 14 51.78 -31.14 37.91
C GLY A 14 53.18 -31.15 37.29
N VAL A 15 54.18 -30.52 37.91
CA VAL A 15 55.60 -30.56 37.49
C VAL A 15 56.35 -31.58 38.34
N SER A 16 57.03 -32.54 37.68
CA SER A 16 57.91 -33.50 38.36
C SER A 16 59.24 -32.83 38.68
N LEU A 17 59.60 -32.79 39.96
CA LEU A 17 60.76 -32.03 40.42
C LEU A 17 62.07 -32.83 40.28
N ALA A 18 63.13 -32.13 39.88
CA ALA A 18 64.52 -32.57 39.95
C ALA A 18 65.24 -31.96 41.15
N ALA A 19 66.35 -32.58 41.56
CA ALA A 19 67.19 -32.02 42.63
C ALA A 19 67.78 -30.68 42.19
N GLY A 20 67.59 -29.64 42.99
CA GLY A 20 67.98 -28.26 42.67
C GLY A 20 66.84 -27.35 42.22
N ASP A 21 65.66 -27.91 41.91
CA ASP A 21 64.51 -27.11 41.48
C ASP A 21 64.00 -26.23 42.62
N ARG A 22 63.60 -25.00 42.27
CA ARG A 22 63.07 -24.04 43.23
C ARG A 22 61.55 -24.08 43.25
N VAL A 23 60.99 -24.32 44.43
CA VAL A 23 59.55 -24.47 44.63
C VAL A 23 59.05 -23.40 45.59
N LEU A 24 58.04 -22.62 45.16
CA LEU A 24 57.27 -21.79 46.08
C LEU A 24 56.28 -22.69 46.84
N VAL A 25 56.54 -22.87 48.13
CA VAL A 25 55.63 -23.55 49.06
C VAL A 25 54.88 -22.47 49.83
N LYS A 26 53.59 -22.29 49.54
CA LYS A 26 52.79 -21.18 50.08
C LYS A 26 51.53 -21.57 50.86
N ASP A 27 51.19 -22.86 50.88
CA ASP A 27 49.93 -23.38 51.45
C ASP A 27 50.18 -24.55 52.45
N GLN A 28 51.20 -24.45 53.32
CA GLN A 28 51.44 -25.41 54.42
C GLN A 28 50.46 -25.23 55.57
N THR A 29 50.12 -26.32 56.26
CA THR A 29 49.31 -26.29 57.49
C THR A 29 50.01 -25.49 58.59
N THR A 30 51.32 -25.68 58.76
CA THR A 30 52.15 -24.83 59.63
C THR A 30 52.70 -23.67 58.79
N GLY A 31 52.05 -22.52 58.86
CA GLY A 31 52.37 -21.38 57.99
C GLY A 31 53.82 -20.88 58.07
N SER A 32 54.55 -21.14 59.16
CA SER A 32 55.99 -20.80 59.24
C SER A 32 56.86 -21.67 58.34
N GLN A 33 56.35 -22.82 57.87
CA GLN A 33 57.00 -23.69 56.88
C GLN A 33 56.81 -23.21 55.44
N ASN A 34 55.91 -22.25 55.17
CA ASN A 34 55.85 -21.62 53.84
C ASN A 34 57.17 -20.94 53.50
N GLY A 35 57.50 -20.84 52.22
CA GLY A 35 58.73 -20.21 51.72
C GLY A 35 59.15 -20.74 50.37
N ILE A 36 60.35 -20.36 49.95
CA ILE A 36 60.97 -20.85 48.73
C ILE A 36 61.95 -21.95 49.12
N TYR A 37 61.78 -23.14 48.56
CA TYR A 37 62.60 -24.32 48.86
C TYR A 37 63.37 -24.78 47.63
N VAL A 38 64.48 -25.47 47.87
CA VAL A 38 65.23 -26.21 46.86
C VAL A 38 64.91 -27.69 47.05
N ALA A 39 64.33 -28.30 46.01
CA ALA A 39 63.95 -29.70 46.01
C ALA A 39 65.18 -30.61 46.04
N ALA A 40 65.10 -31.70 46.80
CA ALA A 40 66.16 -32.70 46.93
C ALA A 40 65.53 -34.09 47.16
N SER A 41 66.32 -35.16 46.96
CA SER A 41 65.88 -36.53 47.30
C SER A 41 65.72 -36.75 48.80
N GLY A 42 66.47 -35.99 49.62
CA GLY A 42 66.33 -35.91 51.07
C GLY A 42 65.41 -34.77 51.52
N ALA A 43 65.64 -34.25 52.72
CA ALA A 43 64.94 -33.07 53.23
C ALA A 43 65.23 -31.85 52.34
N TRP A 44 64.20 -31.07 52.03
CA TRP A 44 64.34 -29.83 51.28
C TRP A 44 64.89 -28.72 52.18
N ALA A 45 65.84 -27.96 51.66
CA ALA A 45 66.33 -26.76 52.31
C ALA A 45 65.59 -25.54 51.76
N ARG A 46 65.49 -24.47 52.57
CA ARG A 46 65.07 -23.17 52.02
C ARG A 46 66.11 -22.69 51.01
N ALA A 47 65.65 -22.00 49.99
CA ALA A 47 66.54 -21.40 49.00
C ALA A 47 67.47 -20.37 49.67
N ALA A 48 68.72 -20.34 49.24
CA ALA A 48 69.77 -19.53 49.86
C ALA A 48 69.51 -18.02 49.84
N ASP A 49 68.60 -17.54 49.00
CA ASP A 49 68.16 -16.14 48.93
C ASP A 49 66.90 -15.87 49.79
N ALA A 50 66.36 -16.88 50.47
CA ALA A 50 65.15 -16.83 51.29
C ALA A 50 65.26 -17.66 52.59
N ASP A 51 66.49 -17.92 53.06
CA ASP A 51 66.82 -18.79 54.20
C ASP A 51 67.11 -18.04 55.52
N ALA A 52 66.95 -16.71 55.54
CA ALA A 52 67.16 -15.89 56.74
C ALA A 52 66.11 -14.77 56.83
N SER A 53 65.70 -14.42 58.07
CA SER A 53 64.68 -13.38 58.33
C SER A 53 64.97 -12.06 57.61
N VAL A 54 66.24 -11.62 57.60
CA VAL A 54 66.66 -10.37 56.96
C VAL A 54 66.46 -10.38 55.43
N LYS A 55 66.55 -11.55 54.80
CA LYS A 55 66.34 -11.70 53.35
C LYS A 55 64.85 -11.66 52.97
N LEU A 56 63.96 -11.95 53.91
CA LEU A 56 62.50 -11.90 53.72
C LEU A 56 61.87 -10.55 54.07
N ALA A 57 62.56 -9.71 54.85
CA ALA A 57 62.03 -8.44 55.36
C ALA A 57 61.72 -7.38 54.29
N ALA A 58 62.19 -7.55 53.05
CA ALA A 58 62.06 -6.57 51.97
C ALA A 58 60.86 -6.80 51.02
N GLY A 59 59.95 -7.74 51.30
CA GLY A 59 58.83 -8.03 50.41
C GLY A 59 59.29 -8.81 49.16
N VAL A 60 59.77 -10.03 49.39
CA VAL A 60 60.24 -10.93 48.32
C VAL A 60 59.13 -11.17 47.31
N SER A 61 59.41 -10.88 46.03
CA SER A 61 58.53 -11.24 44.93
C SER A 61 59.20 -12.27 44.02
N LEU A 62 58.38 -13.14 43.42
CA LEU A 62 58.83 -14.15 42.49
C LEU A 62 57.79 -14.39 41.40
N TYR A 63 58.24 -14.90 40.27
CA TYR A 63 57.39 -15.34 39.18
C TYR A 63 57.46 -16.86 39.06
N VAL A 64 56.31 -17.52 39.07
CA VAL A 64 56.21 -18.97 38.90
C VAL A 64 56.21 -19.28 37.41
N ARG A 65 57.27 -19.94 36.94
CA ARG A 65 57.50 -20.23 35.52
C ARG A 65 56.72 -21.45 35.03
N GLU A 66 56.56 -22.44 35.89
CA GLU A 66 56.00 -23.75 35.54
C GLU A 66 54.98 -24.19 36.59
N GLY A 67 54.08 -25.08 36.20
CA GLY A 67 52.92 -25.50 36.98
C GLY A 67 51.64 -25.46 36.16
N THR A 68 50.65 -26.24 36.57
CA THR A 68 49.35 -26.29 35.91
C THR A 68 48.46 -25.13 36.37
N ILE A 69 48.52 -24.82 37.67
CA ILE A 69 47.66 -23.82 38.33
C ILE A 69 48.39 -22.49 38.50
N ASN A 70 49.69 -22.50 38.79
CA ASN A 70 50.42 -21.30 39.17
C ASN A 70 51.43 -20.78 38.14
N ALA A 71 51.66 -21.49 37.03
CA ALA A 71 52.48 -20.93 35.95
C ALA A 71 51.93 -19.58 35.46
N GLY A 72 52.83 -18.65 35.16
CA GLY A 72 52.46 -17.33 34.67
C GLY A 72 52.08 -16.31 35.75
N LYS A 73 52.05 -16.71 37.03
CA LYS A 73 51.66 -15.84 38.14
C LYS A 73 52.88 -15.33 38.90
N SER A 74 52.85 -14.05 39.27
CA SER A 74 53.78 -13.47 40.24
C SER A 74 53.19 -13.53 41.65
N PHE A 75 54.03 -13.75 42.64
CA PHE A 75 53.67 -13.74 44.06
C PHE A 75 54.59 -12.80 44.84
N VAL A 76 54.08 -12.21 45.90
CA VAL A 76 54.83 -11.37 46.84
C VAL A 76 54.58 -11.82 48.27
N LEU A 77 55.62 -11.83 49.10
CA LEU A 77 55.49 -12.00 50.54
C LEU A 77 54.79 -10.77 51.13
N SER A 78 53.54 -10.93 51.58
CA SER A 78 52.63 -9.83 51.91
C SER A 78 52.46 -9.60 53.41
N ASN A 79 53.31 -10.20 54.25
CA ASN A 79 53.25 -10.00 55.69
C ASN A 79 53.52 -8.54 56.09
N ALA A 80 52.84 -8.07 57.13
CA ALA A 80 53.13 -6.78 57.77
C ALA A 80 53.94 -6.98 59.06
N GLY A 81 54.88 -6.07 59.34
CA GLY A 81 55.68 -6.07 60.57
C GLY A 81 56.96 -6.92 60.50
N ALA A 82 57.65 -7.05 61.63
CA ALA A 82 58.90 -7.80 61.72
C ALA A 82 58.66 -9.32 61.56
N LEU A 83 59.53 -9.97 60.78
CA LEU A 83 59.46 -11.40 60.47
C LEU A 83 60.61 -12.17 61.14
N THR A 84 60.29 -13.29 61.79
CA THR A 84 61.27 -14.26 62.30
C THR A 84 61.07 -15.60 61.59
N LEU A 85 62.02 -15.99 60.75
CA LEU A 85 61.96 -17.25 60.00
C LEU A 85 61.86 -18.47 60.93
N GLY A 86 61.00 -19.43 60.59
CA GLY A 86 60.74 -20.61 61.41
C GLY A 86 59.67 -20.40 62.49
N THR A 87 59.38 -19.14 62.86
CA THR A 87 58.35 -18.81 63.87
C THR A 87 57.16 -18.08 63.26
N THR A 88 57.40 -17.01 62.49
CA THR A 88 56.31 -16.24 61.86
C THR A 88 55.72 -17.02 60.69
N ALA A 89 54.39 -17.07 60.60
CA ALA A 89 53.71 -17.63 59.44
C ALA A 89 53.92 -16.75 58.20
N LEU A 90 54.42 -17.33 57.10
CA LEU A 90 54.74 -16.60 55.87
C LEU A 90 53.58 -16.68 54.88
N THR A 91 53.10 -15.52 54.43
CA THR A 91 51.93 -15.37 53.56
C THR A 91 52.35 -14.81 52.21
N PHE A 92 52.19 -15.60 51.14
CA PHE A 92 52.45 -15.17 49.77
C PHE A 92 51.14 -14.86 49.05
N ALA A 93 50.97 -13.61 48.63
CA ALA A 93 49.82 -13.16 47.86
C ALA A 93 50.17 -13.09 46.36
N GLN A 94 49.23 -13.46 45.49
CA GLN A 94 49.41 -13.28 44.05
C GLN A 94 49.42 -11.79 43.70
N LEU A 95 50.39 -11.37 42.90
CA LEU A 95 50.40 -10.05 42.26
C LEU A 95 49.53 -10.12 41.00
N SER A 96 48.32 -9.57 41.07
CA SER A 96 47.45 -9.44 39.90
C SER A 96 47.83 -8.21 39.09
N GLY A 97 47.89 -8.32 37.76
CA GLY A 97 48.15 -7.17 36.89
C GLY A 97 47.08 -6.10 37.10
N ALA A 98 47.48 -4.92 37.58
CA ALA A 98 46.58 -3.78 37.67
C ALA A 98 46.09 -3.40 36.25
N GLY A 99 44.77 -3.35 36.04
CA GLY A 99 44.17 -2.79 34.81
C GLY A 99 43.67 -3.78 33.74
N ALA A 100 43.57 -5.08 34.01
CA ALA A 100 42.86 -5.96 33.08
C ALA A 100 41.38 -5.58 33.00
N ALA A 101 40.90 -5.24 31.81
CA ALA A 101 39.50 -4.92 31.54
C ALA A 101 38.65 -6.22 31.61
N SER A 102 38.28 -6.62 32.82
CA SER A 102 37.28 -7.66 33.05
C SER A 102 35.91 -7.02 33.30
N ASP A 103 34.83 -7.79 33.13
CA ASP A 103 33.47 -7.35 33.49
C ASP A 103 33.40 -6.85 34.95
N ALA A 104 34.17 -7.46 35.85
CA ALA A 104 34.28 -7.05 37.24
C ALA A 104 34.97 -5.69 37.43
N VAL A 105 35.92 -5.32 36.54
CA VAL A 105 36.65 -4.04 36.57
C VAL A 105 35.88 -2.93 35.84
N ILE A 106 35.19 -3.26 34.75
CA ILE A 106 34.37 -2.30 33.98
C ILE A 106 33.04 -1.99 34.72
N GLY A 107 32.52 -2.97 35.46
CA GLY A 107 31.22 -2.93 36.12
C GLY A 107 30.05 -3.06 35.14
N ASN A 108 28.83 -3.28 35.66
CA ASN A 108 27.62 -3.23 34.85
C ASN A 108 27.45 -1.81 34.28
N ARG A 109 27.53 -1.68 32.96
CA ARG A 109 27.26 -0.42 32.28
C ARG A 109 25.79 -0.43 31.85
N THR A 110 24.95 0.27 32.60
CA THR A 110 23.55 0.43 32.22
C THR A 110 23.48 1.34 31.00
N ALA A 111 22.99 0.79 29.90
CA ALA A 111 22.47 1.54 28.77
C ALA A 111 21.60 2.70 29.27
N THR A 112 21.92 3.94 28.93
CA THR A 112 21.08 5.08 29.30
C THR A 112 20.36 5.63 28.08
N ASP A 113 19.04 5.76 28.19
CA ASP A 113 18.19 6.22 27.09
C ASP A 113 18.17 7.75 26.93
N SER A 114 18.85 8.50 27.81
CA SER A 114 18.72 9.97 27.88
C SER A 114 19.93 10.75 27.33
N ALA A 115 20.96 10.09 26.84
CA ALA A 115 22.17 10.77 26.36
C ALA A 115 22.06 11.18 24.89
N THR A 116 22.46 12.42 24.58
CA THR A 116 22.63 12.92 23.21
C THR A 116 23.95 12.40 22.62
N PRO A 117 23.97 11.89 21.36
CA PRO A 117 25.18 11.36 20.75
C PRO A 117 26.30 12.39 20.60
N ALA A 118 27.52 12.03 20.99
CA ALA A 118 28.74 12.80 20.74
C ALA A 118 29.87 11.87 20.31
N MET A 119 30.67 12.25 19.29
CA MET A 119 31.82 11.47 18.78
C MET A 119 33.09 11.53 19.66
N SER A 120 32.92 11.72 20.97
CA SER A 120 33.99 11.66 21.97
C SER A 120 33.43 11.15 23.29
N GLY A 121 34.07 10.18 23.96
CA GLY A 121 33.60 9.73 25.27
C GLY A 121 33.97 8.29 25.64
N THR A 122 33.33 7.78 26.69
CA THR A 122 33.50 6.41 27.19
C THR A 122 32.69 5.41 26.37
N LEU A 123 32.99 4.11 26.52
CA LEU A 123 32.18 3.04 25.92
C LEU A 123 30.69 3.13 26.29
N THR A 124 30.38 3.60 27.51
CA THR A 124 29.00 3.90 27.92
C THR A 124 28.36 4.95 27.03
N GLY A 125 29.08 6.04 26.73
CA GLY A 125 28.57 7.10 25.85
C GLY A 125 28.29 6.60 24.43
N LEU A 126 29.16 5.73 23.91
CA LEU A 126 28.94 5.09 22.61
C LEU A 126 27.68 4.22 22.60
N LEU A 127 27.52 3.35 23.60
CA LEU A 127 26.35 2.47 23.72
C LEU A 127 25.05 3.27 23.93
N SER A 128 25.07 4.28 24.81
CA SER A 128 23.93 5.17 25.01
C SER A 128 23.56 5.93 23.74
N SER A 129 24.54 6.38 22.95
CA SER A 129 24.31 7.03 21.65
C SER A 129 23.60 6.11 20.66
N LEU A 130 24.03 4.84 20.58
CA LEU A 130 23.39 3.83 19.74
C LEU A 130 21.95 3.56 20.18
N PHE A 131 21.71 3.42 21.49
CA PHE A 131 20.35 3.20 22.00
C PHE A 131 19.43 4.38 21.77
N THR A 132 19.93 5.62 21.87
CA THR A 132 19.17 6.82 21.48
C THR A 132 18.76 6.77 20.01
N LEU A 133 19.66 6.38 19.10
CA LEU A 133 19.34 6.24 17.68
C LEU A 133 18.28 5.16 17.44
N VAL A 134 18.42 3.99 18.07
CA VAL A 134 17.47 2.88 17.93
C VAL A 134 16.07 3.30 18.40
N LYS A 135 15.94 4.03 19.51
CA LYS A 135 14.64 4.58 19.95
C LYS A 135 14.02 5.55 18.96
N GLY A 136 14.84 6.39 18.32
CA GLY A 136 14.38 7.29 17.26
C GLY A 136 13.80 6.52 16.08
N ILE A 137 14.42 5.39 15.70
CA ILE A 137 13.94 4.52 14.62
C ILE A 137 12.68 3.76 15.03
N THR A 138 12.62 3.21 16.25
CA THR A 138 11.51 2.36 16.69
C THR A 138 10.32 3.14 17.28
N GLY A 139 10.51 4.41 17.62
CA GLY A 139 9.53 5.24 18.33
C GLY A 139 9.24 4.76 19.76
N LYS A 140 10.11 3.93 20.36
CA LYS A 140 9.92 3.38 21.72
C LYS A 140 10.69 4.15 22.78
N SER A 141 10.21 4.05 24.02
CA SER A 141 10.86 4.67 25.19
C SER A 141 12.17 3.99 25.58
N SER A 142 12.37 2.72 25.22
CA SER A 142 13.60 1.95 25.43
C SER A 142 14.03 1.23 24.15
N ALA A 143 15.33 1.17 23.89
CA ALA A 143 15.90 0.42 22.77
C ALA A 143 15.75 -1.11 22.93
N LEU A 144 15.43 -1.60 24.13
CA LEU A 144 15.18 -3.02 24.42
C LEU A 144 13.71 -3.41 24.26
N THR A 145 12.82 -2.44 24.16
CA THR A 145 11.41 -2.69 23.89
C THR A 145 11.21 -2.87 22.39
N GLY A 146 10.74 -4.04 21.98
CA GLY A 146 10.40 -4.29 20.57
C GLY A 146 9.40 -3.25 20.03
N PRO A 147 9.51 -2.85 18.76
CA PRO A 147 8.54 -1.95 18.14
C PRO A 147 7.15 -2.59 18.09
N ALA A 148 6.09 -1.78 17.97
CA ALA A 148 4.72 -2.33 17.87
C ALA A 148 4.50 -3.11 16.58
N ILE A 149 5.24 -2.75 15.53
CA ILE A 149 5.27 -3.39 14.21
C ILE A 149 6.71 -3.37 13.71
N THR A 150 7.12 -4.37 12.94
CA THR A 150 8.46 -4.39 12.34
C THR A 150 8.52 -3.50 11.11
N LEU A 151 9.70 -2.97 10.77
CA LEU A 151 9.90 -2.25 9.50
C LEU A 151 9.55 -3.13 8.29
N GLU A 152 9.77 -4.44 8.39
CA GLU A 152 9.39 -5.41 7.36
C GLU A 152 7.87 -5.46 7.16
N ALA A 153 7.09 -5.51 8.25
CA ALA A 153 5.63 -5.47 8.17
C ALA A 153 5.13 -4.10 7.66
N THR A 154 5.76 -2.99 8.03
CA THR A 154 5.46 -1.67 7.46
C THR A 154 5.77 -1.62 5.95
N LYS A 155 6.89 -2.19 5.51
CA LYS A 155 7.22 -2.29 4.09
C LYS A 155 6.19 -3.12 3.33
N SER A 156 5.81 -4.27 3.88
CA SER A 156 4.75 -5.12 3.31
C SER A 156 3.42 -4.36 3.18
N HIS A 157 3.06 -3.55 4.18
CA HIS A 157 1.88 -2.68 4.16
C HIS A 157 1.95 -1.61 3.07
N VAL A 158 3.08 -0.91 2.93
CA VAL A 158 3.27 0.13 1.90
C VAL A 158 3.30 -0.47 0.50
N ASP A 159 3.89 -1.64 0.35
CA ASP A 159 3.96 -2.36 -0.93
C ASP A 159 2.62 -3.02 -1.29
N ALA A 160 1.70 -3.20 -0.33
CA ALA A 160 0.35 -3.63 -0.60
C ALA A 160 -0.38 -2.51 -1.35
N GLY A 161 -0.36 -2.56 -2.69
CA GLY A 161 -0.96 -1.55 -3.58
C GLY A 161 -2.48 -1.40 -3.49
N MET A 162 -3.13 -2.06 -2.53
CA MET A 162 -4.56 -1.97 -2.25
C MET A 162 -4.80 -1.30 -0.91
N ALA A 163 -5.70 -0.32 -0.88
CA ALA A 163 -6.14 0.29 0.37
C ALA A 163 -6.74 -0.76 1.33
N HIS A 164 -6.55 -0.55 2.64
CA HIS A 164 -6.90 -1.55 3.66
C HIS A 164 -8.38 -1.91 3.62
N GLY A 165 -8.67 -3.20 3.40
CA GLY A 165 -10.05 -3.70 3.35
C GLY A 165 -10.84 -3.25 2.12
N ALA A 166 -10.18 -2.66 1.11
CA ALA A 166 -10.83 -2.39 -0.17
C ALA A 166 -10.98 -3.71 -0.94
N VAL A 167 -12.16 -3.93 -1.53
CA VAL A 167 -12.46 -5.11 -2.33
C VAL A 167 -13.06 -4.70 -3.67
N SER A 168 -12.80 -5.51 -4.71
CA SER A 168 -13.28 -5.21 -6.06
C SER A 168 -14.75 -5.60 -6.25
N ALA A 169 -15.28 -6.46 -5.38
CA ALA A 169 -16.69 -6.82 -5.33
C ALA A 169 -17.49 -5.70 -4.64
N PRO A 170 -18.77 -5.49 -5.02
CA PRO A 170 -19.64 -4.51 -4.38
C PRO A 170 -20.13 -5.01 -3.01
N THR A 171 -19.22 -5.07 -2.03
CA THR A 171 -19.48 -5.58 -0.68
C THR A 171 -19.84 -4.44 0.27
N ALA A 172 -20.90 -4.61 1.06
CA ALA A 172 -21.32 -3.62 2.04
C ALA A 172 -20.20 -3.33 3.08
N SER A 173 -20.10 -2.08 3.52
CA SER A 173 -19.14 -1.63 4.53
C SER A 173 -17.66 -1.84 4.16
N THR A 174 -17.35 -1.84 2.85
CA THR A 174 -15.97 -1.92 2.36
C THR A 174 -15.66 -0.75 1.42
N MET A 175 -14.38 -0.38 1.34
CA MET A 175 -13.93 0.58 0.35
C MET A 175 -13.96 -0.05 -1.04
N MET A 176 -14.27 0.74 -2.05
CA MET A 176 -14.27 0.31 -3.43
C MET A 176 -12.84 0.15 -3.94
N ALA A 177 -12.50 -1.03 -4.47
CA ALA A 177 -11.29 -1.27 -5.24
C ALA A 177 -11.61 -1.48 -6.73
N ARG A 178 -10.59 -1.29 -7.57
CA ARG A 178 -10.64 -1.76 -8.96
C ARG A 178 -10.27 -3.23 -9.03
N ASP A 179 -10.91 -3.97 -9.94
CA ASP A 179 -10.52 -5.35 -10.27
C ASP A 179 -9.21 -5.39 -11.08
N SER A 180 -8.75 -6.59 -11.43
CA SER A 180 -7.54 -6.80 -12.26
C SER A 180 -7.65 -6.23 -13.68
N ALA A 181 -8.86 -5.92 -14.14
CA ALA A 181 -9.12 -5.24 -15.41
C ALA A 181 -9.27 -3.71 -15.24
N GLY A 182 -9.05 -3.17 -14.03
CA GLY A 182 -9.16 -1.75 -13.73
C GLY A 182 -10.60 -1.23 -13.62
N ARG A 183 -11.60 -2.10 -13.46
CA ARG A 183 -13.00 -1.73 -13.36
C ARG A 183 -13.43 -1.61 -11.90
N ALA A 184 -14.30 -0.65 -11.64
CA ALA A 184 -14.86 -0.44 -10.31
C ALA A 184 -16.33 -0.91 -10.34
N GLN A 185 -16.72 -1.81 -9.43
CA GLN A 185 -18.08 -2.36 -9.35
C GLN A 185 -18.85 -1.78 -8.15
N VAL A 186 -20.12 -1.43 -8.37
CA VAL A 186 -21.07 -1.06 -7.32
C VAL A 186 -22.29 -1.99 -7.37
N ALA A 187 -23.01 -2.11 -6.26
CA ALA A 187 -24.25 -2.88 -6.18
C ALA A 187 -25.35 -2.20 -7.03
N ALA A 188 -26.45 -2.92 -7.27
CA ALA A 188 -27.58 -2.32 -7.96
C ALA A 188 -28.14 -1.13 -7.17
N PRO A 189 -28.37 0.03 -7.83
CA PRO A 189 -28.88 1.20 -7.13
C PRO A 189 -30.30 0.91 -6.61
N SER A 190 -30.53 1.26 -5.35
CA SER A 190 -31.79 1.11 -4.61
C SER A 190 -32.42 2.46 -4.24
N ALA A 191 -31.62 3.53 -4.24
CA ALA A 191 -32.03 4.90 -3.96
C ALA A 191 -31.43 5.89 -4.97
N ALA A 192 -32.03 7.06 -5.09
CA ALA A 192 -31.60 8.10 -6.04
C ALA A 192 -30.18 8.65 -5.78
N ALA A 193 -29.68 8.52 -4.54
CA ALA A 193 -28.33 8.95 -4.16
C ALA A 193 -27.24 7.90 -4.50
N ASP A 194 -27.62 6.70 -4.93
CA ASP A 194 -26.68 5.63 -5.24
C ASP A 194 -25.93 5.90 -6.56
N VAL A 195 -24.71 5.36 -6.68
CA VAL A 195 -23.97 5.39 -7.93
C VAL A 195 -24.66 4.50 -8.96
N ALA A 196 -24.95 5.05 -10.14
CA ALA A 196 -25.54 4.28 -11.23
C ALA A 196 -24.57 3.23 -11.79
N ARG A 197 -25.09 2.04 -12.12
CA ARG A 197 -24.35 1.02 -12.86
C ARG A 197 -24.53 1.20 -14.36
N LYS A 198 -23.54 0.74 -15.13
CA LYS A 198 -23.57 0.84 -16.60
C LYS A 198 -24.78 0.15 -17.22
N ASP A 199 -25.12 -1.06 -16.77
CA ASP A 199 -26.28 -1.82 -17.28
C ASP A 199 -27.61 -1.12 -16.99
N THR A 200 -27.75 -0.51 -15.81
CA THR A 200 -28.93 0.31 -15.48
C THR A 200 -29.06 1.53 -16.40
N VAL A 201 -27.95 2.20 -16.71
CA VAL A 201 -27.95 3.35 -17.64
C VAL A 201 -28.22 2.90 -19.07
N ASP A 202 -27.57 1.83 -19.54
CA ASP A 202 -27.77 1.27 -20.88
C ASP A 202 -29.24 0.85 -21.08
N ALA A 203 -29.86 0.21 -20.08
CA ALA A 203 -31.27 -0.17 -20.13
C ALA A 203 -32.19 1.05 -20.22
N ALA A 204 -31.95 2.09 -19.41
CA ALA A 204 -32.72 3.33 -19.46
C ALA A 204 -32.63 4.01 -20.84
N ILE A 205 -31.44 4.04 -21.44
CA ILE A 205 -31.21 4.57 -22.79
C ILE A 205 -31.96 3.72 -23.83
N ALA A 206 -31.91 2.39 -23.73
CA ALA A 206 -32.63 1.50 -24.64
C ALA A 206 -34.16 1.72 -24.56
N THR A 207 -34.71 1.87 -23.36
CA THR A 207 -36.12 2.21 -23.17
C THR A 207 -36.48 3.55 -23.80
N ALA A 208 -35.66 4.59 -23.60
CA ALA A 208 -35.87 5.90 -24.20
C ALA A 208 -35.81 5.86 -25.74
N ALA A 209 -34.90 5.07 -26.31
CA ALA A 209 -34.79 4.90 -27.76
C ALA A 209 -36.02 4.20 -28.36
N LEU A 210 -36.57 3.19 -27.67
CA LEU A 210 -37.82 2.53 -28.07
C LEU A 210 -39.02 3.49 -28.02
N ASP A 211 -39.15 4.27 -26.95
CA ASP A 211 -40.20 5.29 -26.83
C ASP A 211 -40.10 6.34 -27.94
N ALA A 212 -38.90 6.85 -28.22
CA ALA A 212 -38.66 7.79 -29.33
C ALA A 212 -39.07 7.18 -30.69
N THR A 213 -38.72 5.92 -30.92
CA THR A 213 -39.10 5.20 -32.15
C THR A 213 -40.62 5.02 -32.25
N ALA A 214 -41.29 4.65 -31.16
CA ALA A 214 -42.74 4.50 -31.11
C ALA A 214 -43.45 5.81 -31.43
N LYS A 215 -42.99 6.93 -30.84
CA LYS A 215 -43.52 8.26 -31.12
C LYS A 215 -43.30 8.69 -32.57
N ALA A 216 -42.11 8.43 -33.13
CA ALA A 216 -41.82 8.73 -34.54
C ALA A 216 -42.73 7.93 -35.49
N ASN A 217 -42.93 6.64 -35.23
CA ASN A 217 -43.85 5.79 -36.01
C ASN A 217 -45.30 6.26 -35.91
N ALA A 218 -45.74 6.69 -34.72
CA ALA A 218 -47.08 7.25 -34.53
C ALA A 218 -47.28 8.53 -35.35
N VAL A 219 -46.30 9.44 -35.34
CA VAL A 219 -46.32 10.67 -36.17
C VAL A 219 -46.35 10.31 -37.66
N GLN A 220 -45.52 9.37 -38.11
CA GLN A 220 -45.50 8.93 -39.49
C GLN A 220 -46.85 8.31 -39.92
N SER A 221 -47.45 7.48 -39.05
CA SER A 221 -48.77 6.90 -39.29
C SER A 221 -49.86 7.97 -39.41
N ASN A 222 -49.86 8.95 -38.51
CA ASN A 222 -50.79 10.08 -38.55
C ASN A 222 -50.60 10.90 -39.83
N LEU A 223 -49.36 11.18 -40.23
CA LEU A 223 -49.05 11.90 -41.47
C LEU A 223 -49.53 11.13 -42.71
N THR A 224 -49.25 9.83 -42.78
CA THR A 224 -49.72 8.97 -43.87
C THR A 224 -51.25 8.97 -43.95
N THR A 225 -51.92 8.85 -42.79
CA THR A 225 -53.39 8.90 -42.71
C THR A 225 -53.91 10.24 -43.20
N HIS A 226 -53.35 11.35 -42.72
CA HIS A 226 -53.76 12.70 -43.10
C HIS A 226 -53.61 12.98 -44.60
N ILE A 227 -52.49 12.56 -45.21
CA ILE A 227 -52.27 12.67 -46.65
C ILE A 227 -53.29 11.82 -47.42
N SER A 228 -53.57 10.59 -46.94
CA SER A 228 -54.48 9.66 -47.60
C SER A 228 -55.97 9.98 -47.43
N SER A 229 -56.35 10.75 -46.40
CA SER A 229 -57.76 11.02 -46.09
C SER A 229 -58.40 12.06 -47.01
N ASN A 230 -57.67 12.58 -48.01
CA ASN A 230 -58.17 13.53 -49.01
C ASN A 230 -58.91 14.74 -48.42
N SER A 231 -58.61 15.10 -47.17
CA SER A 231 -59.30 16.19 -46.46
C SER A 231 -58.79 17.57 -46.89
N HIS A 232 -57.89 17.61 -47.88
CA HIS A 232 -57.43 18.82 -48.53
C HIS A 232 -58.15 19.00 -49.86
N ILE A 233 -58.52 20.24 -50.17
CA ILE A 233 -59.03 20.60 -51.49
C ILE A 233 -57.86 20.48 -52.49
N PRO A 234 -57.93 19.61 -53.51
CA PRO A 234 -56.87 19.46 -54.50
C PRO A 234 -56.71 20.75 -55.31
N TYR A 235 -55.47 21.05 -55.71
CA TYR A 235 -55.14 22.18 -56.57
C TYR A 235 -54.54 21.69 -57.90
N ALA A 236 -54.99 22.26 -59.02
CA ALA A 236 -54.39 22.04 -60.33
C ALA A 236 -54.45 23.29 -61.22
N VAL A 237 -53.52 23.38 -62.17
CA VAL A 237 -53.57 24.38 -63.24
C VAL A 237 -54.31 23.77 -64.43
N ALA A 238 -55.28 24.51 -64.96
CA ALA A 238 -56.04 24.09 -66.13
C ALA A 238 -55.16 24.02 -67.39
N THR A 239 -55.54 23.14 -68.30
CA THR A 239 -55.07 23.07 -69.68
C THR A 239 -56.28 23.15 -70.62
N GLY A 240 -56.05 23.13 -71.92
CA GLY A 240 -57.10 23.26 -72.93
C GLY A 240 -57.27 24.70 -73.38
N SER A 241 -58.45 25.00 -73.92
CA SER A 241 -58.80 26.27 -74.55
C SER A 241 -59.86 27.02 -73.74
N ALA A 242 -60.12 28.27 -74.09
CA ALA A 242 -61.24 29.02 -73.55
C ALA A 242 -62.53 28.18 -73.59
N ASN A 243 -63.26 28.16 -72.48
CA ASN A 243 -64.53 27.43 -72.29
C ASN A 243 -64.45 25.89 -72.26
N ALA A 244 -63.28 25.28 -72.48
CA ALA A 244 -63.09 23.83 -72.45
C ALA A 244 -61.79 23.49 -71.71
N TYR A 245 -61.88 23.41 -70.38
CA TYR A 245 -60.74 23.20 -69.50
C TYR A 245 -60.54 21.72 -69.18
N SER A 246 -59.30 21.33 -68.96
CA SER A 246 -58.93 20.00 -68.45
C SER A 246 -57.93 20.13 -67.32
N VAL A 247 -58.11 19.34 -66.26
CA VAL A 247 -57.23 19.33 -65.09
C VAL A 247 -56.90 17.89 -64.69
N THR A 248 -55.71 17.68 -64.17
CA THR A 248 -55.28 16.42 -63.57
C THR A 248 -54.90 16.69 -62.13
N ILE A 249 -55.58 16.03 -61.20
CA ILE A 249 -55.36 16.14 -59.76
C ILE A 249 -54.90 14.80 -59.18
N SER A 250 -54.14 14.86 -58.08
CA SER A 250 -53.67 13.69 -57.35
C SER A 250 -53.99 13.85 -55.85
N PRO A 251 -54.54 12.80 -55.22
CA PRO A 251 -54.94 11.52 -55.83
C PRO A 251 -56.19 11.67 -56.72
N GLU A 252 -56.29 10.80 -57.74
CA GLU A 252 -57.37 10.84 -58.73
C GLU A 252 -58.72 10.51 -58.09
N PRO A 253 -59.75 11.36 -58.25
CA PRO A 253 -61.08 11.03 -57.74
C PRO A 253 -61.66 9.86 -58.54
N SER A 254 -62.36 8.94 -57.86
CA SER A 254 -63.09 7.86 -58.56
C SER A 254 -64.35 8.36 -59.28
N SER A 255 -64.89 9.51 -58.85
CA SER A 255 -66.03 10.19 -59.49
C SER A 255 -66.11 11.66 -59.04
N LEU A 256 -66.79 12.49 -59.84
CA LEU A 256 -67.14 13.87 -59.48
C LEU A 256 -68.55 13.90 -58.86
N ALA A 257 -68.66 13.38 -57.63
CA ALA A 257 -69.91 13.40 -56.86
C ALA A 257 -70.21 14.80 -56.29
N ALA A 258 -71.47 15.06 -55.93
CA ALA A 258 -71.86 16.29 -55.27
C ALA A 258 -71.08 16.48 -53.95
N GLY A 259 -70.53 17.68 -53.73
CA GLY A 259 -69.73 18.02 -52.55
C GLY A 259 -68.21 17.89 -52.74
N VAL A 260 -67.74 17.42 -53.90
CA VAL A 260 -66.32 17.47 -54.26
C VAL A 260 -65.92 18.93 -54.52
N ALA A 261 -64.95 19.43 -53.76
CA ALA A 261 -64.34 20.73 -53.97
C ALA A 261 -63.01 20.59 -54.72
N LEU A 262 -62.69 21.58 -55.55
CA LEU A 262 -61.46 21.63 -56.35
C LEU A 262 -61.00 23.09 -56.46
N ALA A 263 -59.71 23.35 -56.24
CA ALA A 263 -59.09 24.62 -56.55
C ALA A 263 -58.42 24.53 -57.93
N VAL A 264 -58.78 25.44 -58.86
CA VAL A 264 -58.22 25.45 -60.22
C VAL A 264 -57.69 26.82 -60.57
N GLN A 265 -56.45 26.88 -61.07
CA GLN A 265 -55.96 28.06 -61.77
C GLN A 265 -56.33 27.97 -63.25
N ILE A 266 -57.18 28.88 -63.73
CA ILE A 266 -57.61 28.93 -65.13
C ILE A 266 -56.47 29.45 -66.02
N ASN A 267 -56.21 28.76 -67.14
CA ASN A 267 -55.11 29.05 -68.06
C ASN A 267 -55.46 30.04 -69.18
N VAL A 268 -56.72 30.07 -69.60
CA VAL A 268 -57.22 30.98 -70.64
C VAL A 268 -58.57 31.50 -70.19
N ALA A 269 -58.80 32.82 -70.26
CA ALA A 269 -60.06 33.42 -69.85
C ALA A 269 -61.24 32.84 -70.64
N ASN A 270 -62.37 32.62 -69.96
CA ASN A 270 -63.58 32.18 -70.62
C ASN A 270 -64.22 33.32 -71.40
N THR A 271 -64.89 32.97 -72.49
CA THR A 271 -65.69 33.89 -73.31
C THR A 271 -67.18 33.53 -73.28
N GLY A 272 -67.56 32.51 -72.51
CA GLY A 272 -68.94 32.06 -72.32
C GLY A 272 -69.03 30.84 -71.39
N ALA A 273 -70.11 30.07 -71.57
CA ALA A 273 -70.37 28.86 -70.80
C ALA A 273 -69.19 27.88 -70.93
N SER A 274 -68.66 27.45 -69.79
CA SER A 274 -67.42 26.69 -69.72
C SER A 274 -67.64 25.30 -69.16
N THR A 275 -66.78 24.36 -69.58
CA THR A 275 -66.73 23.01 -69.03
C THR A 275 -65.34 22.69 -68.48
N ILE A 276 -65.28 21.77 -67.52
CA ILE A 276 -64.05 21.21 -66.98
C ILE A 276 -64.08 19.69 -67.01
N ASN A 277 -63.02 19.08 -67.50
CA ASN A 277 -62.79 17.63 -67.42
C ASN A 277 -61.69 17.36 -66.37
N VAL A 278 -62.03 16.64 -65.30
CA VAL A 278 -61.10 16.31 -64.21
C VAL A 278 -60.65 14.86 -64.37
N ASN A 279 -59.34 14.63 -64.52
CA ASN A 279 -58.74 13.31 -64.71
C ASN A 279 -59.40 12.44 -65.81
N GLY A 280 -60.06 13.05 -66.80
CA GLY A 280 -60.73 12.30 -67.87
C GLY A 280 -62.07 11.68 -67.46
N LEU A 281 -62.64 12.02 -66.30
CA LEU A 281 -63.95 11.53 -65.81
C LEU A 281 -65.17 12.10 -66.57
N GLY A 282 -64.92 12.89 -67.62
CA GLY A 282 -65.93 13.52 -68.45
C GLY A 282 -66.10 15.00 -68.13
N ALA A 283 -66.44 15.78 -69.15
CA ALA A 283 -66.63 17.22 -69.02
C ALA A 283 -67.89 17.54 -68.19
N LYS A 284 -67.73 18.41 -67.19
CA LYS A 284 -68.81 18.96 -66.37
C LYS A 284 -68.93 20.46 -66.60
N SER A 285 -70.16 20.98 -66.63
CA SER A 285 -70.39 22.42 -66.72
C SER A 285 -69.87 23.13 -65.48
N ILE A 286 -69.18 24.25 -65.67
CA ILE A 286 -68.81 25.14 -64.58
C ILE A 286 -69.96 26.12 -64.37
N LEU A 287 -70.44 26.18 -63.13
CA LEU A 287 -71.58 27.01 -62.73
C LEU A 287 -71.15 27.97 -61.61
N THR A 288 -71.82 29.10 -61.53
CA THR A 288 -71.72 30.02 -60.39
C THR A 288 -72.30 29.40 -59.12
N SER A 289 -72.04 30.00 -57.95
CA SER A 289 -72.64 29.57 -56.67
C SER A 289 -74.17 29.60 -56.65
N LYS A 290 -74.82 30.24 -57.63
CA LYS A 290 -76.28 30.28 -57.83
C LYS A 290 -76.79 29.28 -58.88
N GLY A 291 -75.92 28.42 -59.42
CA GLY A 291 -76.26 27.41 -60.43
C GLY A 291 -76.38 27.94 -61.87
N ALA A 292 -76.02 29.20 -62.14
CA ALA A 292 -76.03 29.76 -63.50
C ALA A 292 -74.73 29.44 -64.25
N ALA A 293 -74.81 29.28 -65.58
CA ALA A 293 -73.63 29.09 -66.44
C ALA A 293 -72.73 30.33 -66.45
N LEU A 294 -71.42 30.12 -66.60
CA LEU A 294 -70.45 31.23 -66.64
C LEU A 294 -70.68 32.17 -67.83
N THR A 295 -70.43 33.45 -67.62
CA THR A 295 -70.40 34.52 -68.64
C THR A 295 -68.99 35.02 -68.90
N SER A 296 -68.77 35.71 -70.03
CA SER A 296 -67.43 36.14 -70.48
C SER A 296 -66.69 36.96 -69.41
N GLY A 297 -65.48 36.55 -69.06
CA GLY A 297 -64.61 37.26 -68.12
C GLY A 297 -64.86 36.94 -66.64
N GLU A 298 -65.72 35.98 -66.31
CA GLU A 298 -65.86 35.47 -64.95
C GLU A 298 -64.68 34.53 -64.61
N ASP A 299 -63.74 35.01 -63.81
CA ASP A 299 -62.57 34.26 -63.38
C ASP A 299 -62.85 33.51 -62.07
N GLY A 300 -62.69 32.20 -62.15
CA GLY A 300 -63.30 31.24 -61.25
C GLY A 300 -62.73 31.04 -59.86
N SER A 301 -62.52 32.12 -59.13
CA SER A 301 -61.72 32.13 -57.90
C SER A 301 -62.28 31.30 -56.74
N GLU A 302 -63.59 31.02 -56.68
CA GLU A 302 -64.19 30.10 -55.70
C GLU A 302 -65.40 29.35 -56.29
N TRP A 303 -65.19 28.14 -56.83
CA TRP A 303 -66.28 27.32 -57.37
C TRP A 303 -66.45 25.99 -56.64
N TYR A 304 -67.70 25.61 -56.41
CA TYR A 304 -68.09 24.25 -56.03
C TYR A 304 -68.60 23.52 -57.28
N LEU A 305 -68.09 22.32 -57.56
CA LEU A 305 -68.67 21.43 -58.57
C LEU A 305 -70.00 20.90 -58.03
N TYR A 306 -71.12 21.44 -58.53
CA TYR A 306 -72.44 20.84 -58.34
C TYR A 306 -72.66 19.81 -59.47
N ALA A 307 -72.81 18.54 -59.08
CA ALA A 307 -73.35 17.48 -59.93
C ALA A 307 -74.86 17.39 -59.73
#